data_AF-A0A517SU20-F1
#
_entry.id   AF-A0A517SU20-F1
#
_cell.length_a   1.000
_cell.length_b   1.000
_cell.length_c   1.000
_cell.angle_alpha   90.00
_cell.angle_beta   90.00
_cell.angle_gamma   90.00
#
_symmetry.space_group_name_H-M   'P 1'
#
loop_
_entity.id
_entity.type
_entity.pdbx_description
1 polymer ?
#
loop_
_entity_poly.entity_id
_entity_poly.type
_entity_poly.pdbx_seq_one_letter_code
_entity_poly.pdbx_strand_id
1 'polypeptide(L)'
;MTFSDESYNLRIELDCQGCELSPREVAAMEMDVDTLASLVDDFPVSDLHVTVVYHHKPDDYHVKTNLVLSGTSLFTGERDGLVQPAFEACMRKLVKKVRAYKRQMRVGEDAEKQSAGTRHQVTPNAEVDLAGLIQSVSDDDYPTFRNLIDVFAPSLTSRIAHWLDRYPDMLEGVQPAMTVEDLLEEVFLNAFDDFEKRPHNVPPGNWLEHLIDPSVQALLQSPDEEYQRVEFSKLLVS
;
A
#
# COMPACT_ATOMS: atom_id res chain seq x y z
N MET A 1 5.28 8.09 26.01
CA MET A 1 4.09 7.24 26.22
C MET A 1 3.84 6.56 24.89
N THR A 2 3.82 5.23 24.83
CA THR A 2 3.67 4.51 23.55
C THR A 2 2.21 4.13 23.40
N PHE A 3 1.54 4.67 22.38
CA PHE A 3 0.18 4.30 22.00
C PHE A 3 0.28 3.44 20.75
N SER A 4 0.04 2.14 20.88
CA SER A 4 -0.17 1.26 19.73
C SER A 4 -1.67 0.99 19.63
N ASP A 5 -2.36 1.79 18.82
CA ASP A 5 -3.70 1.40 18.37
C ASP A 5 -3.50 0.51 17.14
N GLU A 6 -3.72 -0.80 17.31
CA GLU A 6 -3.55 -1.80 16.24
C GLU A 6 -4.68 -1.74 15.21
N SER A 7 -5.69 -0.89 15.40
CA SER A 7 -6.81 -0.77 14.46
C SER A 7 -6.46 -0.06 13.15
N TYR A 8 -5.28 0.56 13.06
CA TYR A 8 -4.78 1.21 11.86
C TYR A 8 -3.36 0.73 11.52
N ASN A 9 -3.02 0.67 10.23
CA ASN A 9 -1.63 0.48 9.77
C ASN A 9 -0.68 1.64 10.17
N LEU A 10 -1.20 2.68 10.82
CA LEU A 10 -0.46 3.85 11.28
C LEU A 10 -0.08 3.73 12.76
N ARG A 11 1.18 3.40 13.02
CA ARG A 11 1.73 3.40 14.37
C ARG A 11 2.12 4.83 14.79
N ILE A 12 1.76 5.23 16.00
CA ILE A 12 2.01 6.60 16.49
C ILE A 12 2.93 6.57 17.71
N GLU A 13 4.02 7.33 17.65
CA GLU A 13 4.93 7.52 18.77
C GLU A 13 4.96 8.99 19.21
N LEU A 14 4.54 9.27 20.45
CA LEU A 14 4.49 10.61 21.00
C LEU A 14 5.58 10.82 22.07
N ASP A 15 6.47 11.77 21.79
CA ASP A 15 7.51 12.25 22.70
C ASP A 15 7.24 13.69 23.14
N CYS A 16 7.41 13.98 24.43
CA CYS A 16 7.18 15.30 25.02
C CYS A 16 8.43 15.77 25.76
N GLN A 17 8.90 16.98 25.44
CA GLN A 17 10.13 17.55 25.97
C GLN A 17 9.84 18.88 26.64
N GLY A 18 10.03 18.95 27.95
CA GLY A 18 9.80 20.17 28.73
C GLY A 18 8.32 20.48 29.01
N CYS A 19 7.40 19.58 28.67
CA CYS A 19 5.98 19.69 29.00
C CYS A 19 5.36 18.32 29.27
N GLU A 20 4.19 18.34 29.89
CA GLU A 20 3.28 17.19 29.98
C GLU A 20 1.97 17.57 29.30
N LEU A 21 1.45 16.69 28.46
CA LEU A 21 0.16 16.90 27.81
C LEU A 21 -0.95 16.34 28.68
N SER A 22 -2.04 17.10 28.80
CA SER A 22 -3.23 16.62 29.48
C SER A 22 -3.91 15.51 28.67
N PRO A 23 -4.68 14.60 29.31
CA PRO A 23 -5.44 13.58 28.60
C PRO A 23 -6.39 14.15 27.54
N ARG A 24 -6.91 15.37 27.76
CA ARG A 24 -7.77 16.07 26.81
C ARG A 24 -7.01 16.50 25.56
N GLU A 25 -5.77 16.98 25.71
CA GLU A 25 -4.93 17.36 24.56
C GLU A 25 -4.52 16.13 23.76
N VAL A 26 -4.17 15.03 24.43
CA VAL A 26 -3.86 13.75 23.76
C VAL A 26 -5.07 13.27 22.95
N ALA A 27 -6.26 13.22 23.54
CA ALA A 27 -7.47 12.82 22.84
C ALA A 27 -7.82 13.72 21.64
N ALA A 28 -7.57 15.03 21.75
CA ALA A 28 -7.76 15.96 20.63
C ALA A 28 -6.76 15.68 19.50
N MET A 29 -5.50 15.43 19.84
CA MET A 29 -4.48 15.05 18.85
C MET A 29 -4.81 13.73 18.16
N GLU A 30 -5.33 12.73 18.88
CA GLU A 30 -5.76 11.46 18.30
C GLU A 30 -6.83 11.65 17.22
N MET A 31 -7.87 12.46 17.50
CA MET A 31 -8.93 12.76 16.52
C MET A 31 -8.41 13.42 15.25
N ASP A 32 -7.35 14.22 15.33
CA ASP A 32 -6.76 14.92 14.19
C ASP A 32 -5.93 13.97 13.30
N VAL A 33 -5.56 12.78 13.78
CA VAL A 33 -4.79 11.79 13.03
C VAL A 33 -5.66 10.94 12.10
N ASP A 34 -6.97 10.81 12.34
CA ASP A 34 -7.88 9.97 11.55
C ASP A 34 -7.76 10.21 10.03
N THR A 35 -7.71 11.49 9.62
CA THR A 35 -7.58 11.85 8.20
C THR A 35 -6.24 11.39 7.61
N LEU A 36 -5.18 11.42 8.40
CA LEU A 36 -3.87 10.93 7.99
C LEU A 36 -3.87 9.40 7.93
N ALA A 37 -4.43 8.72 8.93
CA ALA A 37 -4.54 7.26 9.01
C ALA A 37 -5.21 6.70 7.75
N SER A 38 -6.40 7.19 7.39
CA SER A 38 -7.08 6.77 6.15
C SER A 38 -6.28 7.07 4.87
N LEU A 39 -5.45 8.11 4.89
CA LEU A 39 -4.64 8.47 3.73
C LEU A 39 -3.41 7.57 3.58
N VAL A 40 -2.91 7.00 4.66
CA VAL A 40 -1.72 6.14 4.66
C VAL A 40 -2.04 4.65 4.76
N ASP A 41 -3.31 4.28 4.80
CA ASP A 41 -3.78 2.90 4.96
C ASP A 41 -3.21 1.93 3.90
N ASP A 42 -3.05 2.42 2.66
CA ASP A 42 -2.44 1.66 1.57
C ASP A 42 -0.92 1.46 1.70
N PHE A 43 -0.25 2.06 2.69
CA PHE A 43 1.19 1.85 2.88
C PHE A 43 1.42 0.67 3.82
N PRO A 44 2.28 -0.30 3.43
CA PRO A 44 2.54 -1.47 4.27
C PRO A 44 3.29 -1.13 5.56
N VAL A 45 4.05 -0.03 5.56
CA VAL A 45 4.66 0.53 6.78
C VAL A 45 4.30 2.00 6.86
N SER A 46 3.68 2.40 7.98
CA SER A 46 3.47 3.81 8.30
C SER A 46 3.68 4.10 9.79
N ASP A 47 4.79 4.77 10.12
CA ASP A 47 5.11 5.18 11.49
C ASP A 47 5.11 6.71 11.59
N LEU A 48 4.27 7.26 12.46
CA LEU A 48 4.22 8.68 12.78
C LEU A 48 4.90 8.95 14.12
N HIS A 49 6.09 9.56 14.07
CA HIS A 49 6.74 10.10 15.27
C HIS A 49 6.35 11.56 15.44
N VAL A 50 5.80 11.89 16.62
CA VAL A 50 5.41 13.24 17.03
C VAL A 50 6.28 13.66 18.21
N THR A 51 6.99 14.78 18.07
CA THR A 51 7.76 15.37 19.16
C THR A 51 7.18 16.74 19.50
N VAL A 52 6.71 16.91 20.74
CA VAL A 52 6.24 18.18 21.27
C VAL A 52 7.30 18.75 22.20
N VAL A 53 7.83 19.92 21.86
CA VAL A 53 8.83 20.62 22.68
C VAL A 53 8.23 21.91 23.19
N TYR A 54 8.18 22.11 24.50
CA TYR A 54 7.82 23.39 25.09
C TYR A 54 9.06 24.24 25.32
N HIS A 55 9.01 25.47 24.86
CA HIS A 55 10.03 26.48 25.11
C HIS A 55 9.50 27.45 26.16
N HIS A 56 10.29 27.68 27.22
CA HIS A 56 9.93 28.71 28.20
C HIS A 56 10.16 30.14 27.68
N LYS A 57 11.05 30.29 26.68
CA LYS A 57 11.43 31.56 26.06
C LYS A 57 11.80 31.34 24.58
N PRO A 58 10.95 31.73 23.61
CA PRO A 58 9.60 32.26 23.78
C PRO A 58 8.68 31.24 24.48
N ASP A 59 7.62 31.72 25.14
CA ASP A 59 6.58 30.89 25.78
C ASP A 59 5.69 30.25 24.69
N ASP A 60 6.24 29.26 23.99
CA ASP A 60 5.59 28.59 22.87
C ASP A 60 5.85 27.07 22.84
N TYR A 61 5.01 26.37 22.09
CA TYR A 61 5.18 24.96 21.76
C TYR A 61 5.72 24.84 20.35
N HIS A 62 6.61 23.89 20.14
CA HIS A 62 7.13 23.48 18.84
C HIS A 62 6.82 22.00 18.63
N VAL A 63 5.90 21.72 17.72
CA VAL A 63 5.53 20.37 17.34
C VAL A 63 6.30 19.99 16.08
N LYS A 64 6.95 18.83 16.10
CA LYS A 64 7.63 18.23 14.96
C LYS A 64 7.02 16.89 14.67
N THR A 65 6.87 16.56 13.39
CA THR A 65 6.35 15.27 12.94
C THR A 65 7.28 14.65 11.93
N ASN A 66 7.50 13.35 12.05
CA ASN A 66 8.18 12.53 11.06
C ASN A 66 7.29 11.33 10.73
N LEU A 67 6.80 11.27 9.50
CA LEU A 67 6.06 10.11 9.00
C LEU A 67 7.00 9.26 8.14
N VAL A 68 7.34 8.08 8.63
CA VAL A 68 8.08 7.07 7.89
C VAL A 68 7.08 6.29 7.05
N LEU A 69 7.30 6.25 5.74
CA LEU A 69 6.57 5.45 4.77
C LEU A 69 7.56 4.52 4.06
N SER A 70 7.05 3.52 3.35
CA SER A 70 7.88 2.64 2.53
C SER A 70 8.77 3.43 1.54
N GLY A 71 10.08 3.44 1.80
CA GLY A 71 11.07 4.11 0.94
C GLY A 71 11.20 5.63 1.10
N THR A 72 10.47 6.28 2.02
CA THR A 72 10.66 7.73 2.28
C THR A 72 10.27 8.17 3.68
N SER A 73 10.73 9.36 4.09
CA SER A 73 10.31 9.99 5.36
C SER A 73 9.85 11.42 5.12
N LEU A 74 8.67 11.76 5.62
CA LEU A 74 8.03 13.06 5.44
C LEU A 74 8.03 13.86 6.75
N PHE A 75 8.82 14.92 6.79
CA PHE A 75 9.00 15.75 7.99
C PHE A 75 8.20 17.05 7.95
N THR A 76 7.57 17.46 9.05
CA THR A 76 7.00 18.81 9.21
C THR A 76 7.24 19.35 10.63
N GLY A 77 7.11 20.66 10.81
CA GLY A 77 7.19 21.29 12.11
C GLY A 77 6.50 22.65 12.13
N GLU A 78 5.89 22.97 13.27
CA GLU A 78 5.11 24.19 13.50
C GLU A 78 5.28 24.68 14.94
N ARG A 79 5.11 25.98 15.13
CA ARG A 79 5.11 26.61 16.46
C ARG A 79 3.81 27.36 16.70
N ASP A 80 3.35 27.34 17.94
CA ASP A 80 2.19 28.11 18.40
C ASP A 80 2.24 28.28 19.92
N GLY A 81 1.50 29.23 20.48
CA GLY A 81 1.36 29.40 21.94
C GLY A 81 0.62 28.24 22.60
N LEU A 82 -0.11 27.44 21.83
CA LEU A 82 -0.81 26.23 22.26
C LEU A 82 -0.36 25.01 21.45
N VAL A 83 -0.33 23.82 22.07
CA VAL A 83 0.10 22.59 21.41
C VAL A 83 -0.81 22.19 20.24
N GLN A 84 -2.14 22.26 20.45
CA GLN A 84 -3.11 21.74 19.48
C GLN A 84 -3.08 22.48 18.13
N PRO A 85 -3.11 23.83 18.06
CA PRO A 85 -3.01 24.54 16.78
C PRO A 85 -1.72 24.24 16.02
N ALA A 86 -0.58 24.09 16.71
CA ALA A 86 0.68 23.68 16.10
C ALA A 86 0.59 22.26 15.52
N PHE A 87 0.01 21.33 16.27
CA PHE A 87 -0.20 19.95 15.81
C PHE A 87 -1.12 19.86 14.59
N GLU A 88 -2.27 20.53 14.61
CA GLU A 88 -3.20 20.58 13.46
C GLU A 88 -2.52 21.13 12.20
N ALA A 89 -1.70 22.17 12.35
CA ALA A 89 -0.96 22.76 11.25
C ALA A 89 0.07 21.77 10.66
N CYS A 90 0.77 21.00 11.52
CA CYS A 90 1.64 19.90 11.11
C CYS A 90 0.85 18.83 10.34
N MET A 91 -0.29 18.37 10.86
CA MET A 91 -1.14 17.35 10.20
C MET A 91 -1.61 17.83 8.81
N ARG A 92 -2.07 19.07 8.68
CA ARG A 92 -2.45 19.66 7.38
C ARG A 92 -1.27 19.68 6.39
N LYS A 93 -0.06 20.00 6.84
CA LYS A 93 1.15 19.96 6.00
C LYS A 93 1.49 18.53 5.61
N LEU A 94 1.39 17.59 6.54
CA LEU A 94 1.72 16.19 6.33
C LEU A 94 0.77 15.53 5.33
N VAL A 95 -0.54 15.73 5.46
CA VAL A 95 -1.55 15.29 4.49
C VAL A 95 -1.24 15.78 3.07
N LYS A 96 -0.84 17.05 2.93
CA LYS A 96 -0.44 17.60 1.62
C LYS A 96 0.80 16.90 1.06
N LYS A 97 1.78 16.59 1.91
CA LYS A 97 3.00 15.87 1.52
C LYS A 97 2.71 14.43 1.12
N VAL A 98 1.91 13.69 1.88
CA VAL A 98 1.50 12.32 1.54
C VAL A 98 0.76 12.29 0.19
N ARG A 99 -0.17 13.22 -0.04
CA ARG A 99 -0.85 13.33 -1.36
C ARG A 99 0.13 13.65 -2.49
N ALA A 100 1.12 14.51 -2.25
CA ALA A 100 2.13 14.82 -3.24
C ALA A 100 3.02 13.61 -3.53
N TYR A 101 3.39 12.86 -2.50
CA TYR A 101 4.16 11.63 -2.61
C TYR A 101 3.39 10.53 -3.37
N LYS A 102 2.12 10.25 -3.01
CA LYS A 102 1.26 9.32 -3.77
C LYS A 102 1.14 9.71 -5.24
N ARG A 103 1.03 11.01 -5.55
CA ARG A 103 1.03 11.49 -6.95
C ARG A 103 2.38 11.27 -7.64
N GLN A 104 3.49 11.53 -6.94
CA GLN A 104 4.83 11.32 -7.47
C GLN A 104 5.13 9.85 -7.71
N MET A 105 4.65 8.92 -6.87
CA MET A 105 4.77 7.49 -7.12
C MET A 105 4.06 7.10 -8.41
N ARG A 106 2.79 7.50 -8.57
CA ARG A 106 2.02 7.26 -9.79
C ARG A 106 2.67 7.85 -11.04
N VAL A 107 3.13 9.10 -10.96
CA VAL A 107 3.80 9.77 -12.08
C VAL A 107 5.19 9.20 -12.33
N GLY A 108 5.93 8.80 -11.29
CA GLY A 108 7.26 8.22 -11.37
C GLY A 108 7.20 6.85 -12.03
N GLU A 109 6.23 6.01 -11.66
CA GLU A 109 5.95 4.77 -12.36
C GLU A 109 5.61 5.03 -13.82
N ASP A 110 4.71 5.97 -14.12
CA ASP A 110 4.36 6.30 -15.49
C ASP A 110 5.53 6.89 -16.29
N ALA A 111 6.36 7.73 -15.68
CA ALA A 111 7.48 8.41 -16.30
C ALA A 111 8.71 7.51 -16.44
N GLU A 112 8.94 6.56 -15.53
CA GLU A 112 9.94 5.49 -15.69
C GLU A 112 9.49 4.51 -16.77
N LYS A 113 8.21 4.09 -16.77
CA LYS A 113 7.60 3.29 -17.83
C LYS A 113 7.74 3.97 -19.20
N GLN A 114 7.65 5.30 -19.25
CA GLN A 114 7.83 6.08 -20.49
C GLN A 114 9.30 6.32 -20.86
N SER A 115 10.17 6.68 -19.91
CA SER A 115 11.56 7.09 -20.18
C SER A 115 12.47 5.90 -20.49
N ALA A 116 12.21 4.73 -19.91
CA ALA A 116 12.97 3.53 -20.21
C ALA A 116 12.56 2.88 -21.56
N GLY A 117 11.62 3.47 -22.32
CA GLY A 117 11.08 2.90 -23.57
C GLY A 117 10.43 1.52 -23.38
N THR A 118 10.28 1.11 -22.13
CA THR A 118 9.96 -0.24 -21.69
C THR A 118 8.70 -0.16 -20.85
N ARG A 119 7.60 0.23 -21.49
CA ARG A 119 6.34 -0.44 -21.17
C ARG A 119 6.57 -1.90 -21.55
N HIS A 120 7.12 -2.68 -20.62
CA HIS A 120 6.97 -4.13 -20.67
C HIS A 120 5.50 -4.36 -20.41
N GLN A 121 4.73 -4.20 -21.48
CA GLN A 121 3.32 -4.45 -21.49
C GLN A 121 3.17 -5.93 -21.15
N VAL A 122 2.31 -6.23 -20.20
CA VAL A 122 1.89 -7.61 -19.93
C VAL A 122 1.17 -8.08 -21.19
N THR A 123 1.89 -8.83 -22.03
CA THR A 123 1.42 -9.30 -23.33
C THR A 123 1.10 -10.78 -23.23
N PRO A 124 -0.04 -11.23 -23.77
CA PRO A 124 -0.34 -12.64 -23.79
C PRO A 124 0.62 -13.35 -24.76
N ASN A 125 1.04 -14.57 -24.43
CA ASN A 125 1.86 -15.42 -25.29
C ASN A 125 1.02 -16.19 -26.35
N ALA A 126 -0.31 -16.13 -26.24
CA ALA A 126 -1.28 -16.75 -27.13
C ALA A 126 -2.53 -15.87 -27.28
N GLU A 127 -3.51 -16.32 -28.09
CA GLU A 127 -4.79 -15.62 -28.22
C GLU A 127 -5.61 -15.74 -26.93
N VAL A 128 -6.23 -14.63 -26.51
CA VAL A 128 -7.01 -14.57 -25.27
C VAL A 128 -8.46 -14.93 -25.57
N ASP A 129 -8.94 -16.04 -25.00
CA ASP A 129 -10.36 -16.39 -25.05
C ASP A 129 -11.17 -15.59 -24.03
N LEU A 130 -11.52 -14.36 -24.40
CA LEU A 130 -12.31 -13.47 -23.54
C LEU A 130 -13.71 -14.02 -23.25
N ALA A 131 -14.32 -14.75 -24.19
CA ALA A 131 -15.64 -15.32 -23.98
C ALA A 131 -15.57 -16.45 -22.94
N GLY A 132 -14.55 -17.31 -23.03
CA GLY A 132 -14.25 -18.33 -22.02
C GLY A 132 -14.01 -17.73 -20.64
N LEU A 133 -13.21 -16.67 -20.53
CA LEU A 133 -12.95 -16.00 -19.24
C LEU A 133 -14.21 -15.42 -18.60
N ILE A 134 -15.08 -14.78 -19.39
CA ILE A 134 -16.36 -14.26 -18.90
C ILE A 134 -17.24 -15.41 -18.40
N GLN A 135 -17.32 -16.49 -19.17
CA GLN A 135 -18.14 -17.65 -18.83
C GLN A 135 -17.64 -18.33 -17.55
N SER A 136 -16.32 -18.53 -17.40
CA SER A 136 -15.76 -19.18 -16.21
C SER A 136 -15.98 -18.36 -14.94
N VAL A 137 -15.92 -17.02 -15.01
CA VAL A 137 -16.27 -16.15 -13.87
C VAL A 137 -17.75 -16.26 -13.54
N SER A 138 -18.62 -16.24 -14.56
CA SER A 138 -20.07 -16.40 -14.36
C SER A 138 -20.45 -17.75 -13.73
N ASP A 139 -19.66 -18.79 -13.99
CA ASP A 139 -19.89 -20.15 -13.49
C ASP A 139 -19.16 -20.43 -12.16
N ASP A 140 -18.45 -19.44 -11.59
CA ASP A 140 -17.59 -19.57 -10.41
C ASP A 140 -16.51 -20.69 -10.56
N ASP A 141 -16.00 -20.86 -11.78
CA ASP A 141 -15.03 -21.89 -12.18
C ASP A 141 -13.62 -21.30 -12.27
N TYR A 142 -12.99 -21.11 -11.12
CA TYR A 142 -11.63 -20.63 -11.02
C TYR A 142 -10.61 -21.50 -11.80
N PRO A 143 -10.64 -22.85 -11.73
CA PRO A 143 -9.71 -23.67 -12.50
C PRO A 143 -9.76 -23.42 -14.02
N THR A 144 -10.97 -23.30 -14.58
CA THR A 144 -11.12 -22.95 -16.01
C THR A 144 -10.61 -21.54 -16.28
N PHE A 145 -10.96 -20.55 -15.45
CA PHE A 145 -10.44 -19.19 -15.58
C PHE A 145 -8.91 -19.14 -15.55
N ARG A 146 -8.30 -19.84 -14.59
CA ARG A 146 -6.84 -19.89 -14.37
C ARG A 146 -6.11 -20.46 -15.58
N ASN A 147 -6.65 -21.50 -16.20
CA ASN A 147 -6.09 -22.08 -17.42
C ASN A 147 -6.18 -21.11 -18.62
N LEU A 148 -7.30 -20.41 -18.77
CA LEU A 148 -7.51 -19.46 -19.86
C LEU A 148 -6.65 -18.19 -19.72
N ILE A 149 -6.41 -17.74 -18.49
CA ILE A 149 -5.63 -16.53 -18.22
C ILE A 149 -4.11 -16.78 -18.18
N ASP A 150 -3.68 -18.05 -18.12
CA ASP A 150 -2.26 -18.45 -18.06
C ASP A 150 -1.41 -17.91 -19.23
N VAL A 151 -2.06 -17.53 -20.33
CA VAL A 151 -1.42 -16.89 -21.47
C VAL A 151 -0.65 -15.61 -21.09
N PHE A 152 -1.00 -14.96 -19.97
CA PHE A 152 -0.29 -13.80 -19.44
C PHE A 152 0.84 -14.14 -18.46
N ALA A 153 0.86 -15.36 -17.91
CA ALA A 153 1.74 -15.75 -16.81
C ALA A 153 3.23 -15.43 -17.08
N PRO A 154 3.84 -15.79 -18.23
CA PRO A 154 5.26 -15.53 -18.45
C PRO A 154 5.63 -14.04 -18.36
N SER A 155 4.76 -13.16 -18.89
CA SER A 155 4.99 -11.72 -18.85
C SER A 155 4.75 -11.16 -17.44
N LEU A 156 3.72 -11.63 -16.73
CA LEU A 156 3.44 -11.22 -15.35
C LEU A 156 4.53 -11.67 -14.38
N THR A 157 5.00 -12.91 -14.45
CA THR A 157 6.11 -13.42 -13.65
C THR A 157 7.32 -12.50 -13.74
N SER A 158 7.69 -12.05 -14.94
CA SER A 158 8.80 -11.12 -15.12
C SER A 158 8.54 -9.75 -14.49
N ARG A 159 7.30 -9.24 -14.54
CA ARG A 159 6.92 -7.97 -13.90
C ARG A 159 6.95 -8.07 -12.38
N ILE A 160 6.40 -9.16 -11.84
CA ILE A 160 6.35 -9.44 -10.42
C ILE A 160 7.77 -9.60 -9.86
N ALA A 161 8.64 -10.35 -10.52
CA ALA A 161 10.04 -10.50 -10.09
C ALA A 161 10.74 -9.13 -10.01
N HIS A 162 10.58 -8.28 -11.02
CA HIS A 162 11.14 -6.94 -11.01
C HIS A 162 10.58 -6.05 -9.90
N TRP A 163 9.29 -6.22 -9.58
CA TRP A 163 8.65 -5.53 -8.47
C TRP A 163 9.27 -5.94 -7.13
N LEU A 164 9.42 -7.24 -6.88
CA LEU A 164 10.03 -7.77 -5.65
C LEU A 164 11.48 -7.30 -5.50
N ASP A 165 12.26 -7.29 -6.59
CA ASP A 165 13.63 -6.77 -6.60
C ASP A 165 13.73 -5.29 -6.21
N ARG A 166 12.68 -4.51 -6.51
CA ARG A 166 12.63 -3.07 -6.22
C ARG A 166 12.31 -2.77 -4.76
N TYR A 167 11.62 -3.68 -4.06
CA TYR A 167 11.17 -3.49 -2.69
C TYR A 167 11.58 -4.64 -1.77
N PRO A 168 12.89 -4.95 -1.64
CA PRO A 168 13.35 -6.09 -0.83
C PRO A 168 12.96 -5.93 0.65
N ASP A 169 12.98 -4.70 1.17
CA ASP A 169 12.66 -4.39 2.57
C ASP A 169 11.19 -4.75 2.91
N MET A 170 10.28 -4.77 1.93
CA MET A 170 8.87 -5.17 2.17
C MET A 170 8.71 -6.67 2.42
N LEU A 171 9.71 -7.47 2.03
CA LEU A 171 9.71 -8.91 2.23
C LEU A 171 10.41 -9.33 3.53
N GLU A 172 11.09 -8.39 4.20
CA GLU A 172 11.75 -8.65 5.48
C GLU A 172 10.69 -8.90 6.57
N GLY A 173 10.53 -10.17 6.96
CA GLY A 173 9.65 -10.59 8.05
C GLY A 173 8.43 -11.40 7.62
N VAL A 174 8.16 -11.52 6.32
CA VAL A 174 7.11 -12.41 5.81
C VAL A 174 7.61 -13.86 5.88
N GLN A 175 6.91 -14.70 6.66
CA GLN A 175 7.17 -16.14 6.74
C GLN A 175 5.87 -16.91 6.44
N PRO A 176 5.86 -17.83 5.46
CA PRO A 176 6.98 -18.21 4.57
C PRO A 176 7.41 -17.07 3.64
N ALA A 177 8.59 -17.19 3.03
CA ALA A 177 9.06 -16.19 2.07
C ALA A 177 8.16 -16.20 0.84
N MET A 178 7.61 -15.04 0.48
CA MET A 178 6.78 -14.85 -0.71
C MET A 178 7.55 -15.17 -1.98
N THR A 179 7.00 -16.06 -2.81
CA THR A 179 7.55 -16.38 -4.12
C THR A 179 6.85 -15.59 -5.23
N VAL A 180 7.49 -15.52 -6.40
CA VAL A 180 6.87 -14.93 -7.59
C VAL A 180 5.61 -15.70 -7.98
N GLU A 181 5.62 -17.02 -7.79
CA GLU A 181 4.51 -17.91 -8.07
C GLU A 181 3.33 -17.69 -7.11
N ASP A 182 3.58 -17.41 -5.84
CA ASP A 182 2.51 -17.07 -4.88
C ASP A 182 1.81 -15.77 -5.27
N LEU A 183 2.61 -14.74 -5.56
CA LEU A 183 2.08 -13.44 -5.94
C LEU A 183 1.41 -13.46 -7.32
N LEU A 184 1.90 -14.28 -8.26
CA LEU A 184 1.24 -14.49 -9.55
C LEU A 184 -0.14 -15.12 -9.36
N GLU A 185 -0.24 -16.13 -8.51
CA GLU A 185 -1.52 -16.79 -8.23
C GLU A 185 -2.49 -15.84 -7.54
N GLU A 186 -2.01 -15.04 -6.58
CA GLU A 186 -2.80 -14.00 -5.92
C GLU A 186 -3.29 -12.92 -6.91
N VAL A 187 -2.48 -12.56 -7.92
CA VAL A 187 -2.94 -11.66 -9.00
C VAL A 187 -4.07 -12.29 -9.81
N PHE A 188 -4.03 -13.59 -10.06
CA PHE A 188 -5.10 -14.28 -10.78
C PHE A 188 -6.37 -14.47 -9.94
N LEU A 189 -6.25 -14.71 -8.63
CA LEU A 189 -7.38 -14.74 -7.70
C LEU A 189 -8.08 -13.39 -7.64
N ASN A 190 -7.33 -12.30 -7.46
CA ASN A 190 -7.92 -10.95 -7.49
C ASN A 190 -8.50 -10.59 -8.86
N ALA A 191 -7.89 -11.07 -9.95
CA ALA A 191 -8.46 -10.92 -11.28
C ALA A 191 -9.77 -11.69 -11.44
N PHE A 192 -9.90 -12.88 -10.85
CA PHE A 192 -11.13 -13.65 -10.89
C PHE A 192 -12.26 -12.94 -10.14
N ASP A 193 -12.00 -12.51 -8.90
CA ASP A 193 -12.98 -11.84 -8.04
C ASP A 193 -13.47 -10.50 -8.60
N ASP A 194 -12.55 -9.72 -9.20
CA ASP A 194 -12.84 -8.38 -9.71
C ASP A 194 -13.07 -8.34 -11.23
N PHE A 195 -13.19 -9.49 -11.89
CA PHE A 195 -13.28 -9.53 -13.36
C PHE A 195 -14.44 -8.70 -13.92
N GLU A 196 -15.61 -8.73 -13.25
CA GLU A 196 -16.79 -7.96 -13.65
C GLU A 196 -16.59 -6.44 -13.48
N LYS A 197 -15.72 -6.02 -12.56
CA LYS A 197 -15.41 -4.60 -12.28
C LYS A 197 -14.34 -4.04 -13.23
N ARG A 198 -13.74 -4.89 -14.07
CA ARG A 198 -12.67 -4.49 -14.99
C ARG A 198 -13.14 -3.42 -15.98
N PRO A 199 -12.39 -2.31 -16.16
CA PRO A 199 -12.71 -1.32 -17.18
C PRO A 199 -12.64 -1.91 -18.60
N HIS A 200 -13.74 -1.85 -19.35
CA HIS A 200 -13.81 -2.40 -20.71
C HIS A 200 -12.85 -1.74 -21.72
N ASN A 201 -12.43 -0.51 -21.45
CA ASN A 201 -11.50 0.25 -22.30
C ASN A 201 -10.02 0.00 -21.98
N VAL A 202 -9.70 -0.85 -20.99
CA VAL A 202 -8.33 -1.18 -20.62
C VAL A 202 -7.99 -2.60 -21.11
N PRO A 203 -6.88 -2.80 -21.85
CA PRO A 203 -6.43 -4.12 -22.25
C PRO A 203 -6.24 -5.06 -21.04
N PRO A 204 -6.61 -6.35 -21.11
CA PRO A 204 -6.53 -7.27 -19.96
C PRO A 204 -5.14 -7.31 -19.32
N GLY A 205 -4.07 -7.38 -20.11
CA GLY A 205 -2.71 -7.37 -19.57
C GLY A 205 -2.37 -6.10 -18.79
N ASN A 206 -2.78 -4.92 -19.27
CA ASN A 206 -2.58 -3.68 -18.53
C ASN A 206 -3.37 -3.71 -17.21
N TRP A 207 -4.59 -4.23 -17.22
CA TRP A 207 -5.38 -4.34 -16.00
C TRP A 207 -4.74 -5.31 -14.99
N LEU A 208 -4.28 -6.48 -15.43
CA LEU A 208 -3.55 -7.43 -14.58
C LEU A 208 -2.30 -6.81 -13.95
N GLU A 209 -1.57 -5.96 -14.68
CA GLU A 209 -0.43 -5.23 -14.11
C GLU A 209 -0.83 -4.33 -12.93
N HIS A 210 -2.02 -3.73 -12.95
CA HIS A 210 -2.52 -2.89 -11.84
C HIS A 210 -2.99 -3.71 -10.64
N LEU A 211 -3.15 -5.04 -10.78
CA LEU A 211 -3.49 -5.92 -9.68
C LEU A 211 -2.27 -6.40 -8.89
N ILE A 212 -1.04 -6.18 -9.38
CA ILE A 212 0.18 -6.58 -8.68
C ILE A 212 0.28 -5.92 -7.30
N ASP A 213 0.13 -4.59 -7.22
CA ASP A 213 0.25 -3.88 -5.94
C ASP A 213 -0.84 -4.31 -4.92
N PRO A 214 -2.15 -4.35 -5.27
CA PRO A 214 -3.18 -4.89 -4.38
C PRO A 214 -2.90 -6.32 -3.91
N SER A 215 -2.44 -7.21 -4.80
CA SER A 215 -2.09 -8.59 -4.45
C SER A 215 -0.94 -8.67 -3.46
N VAL A 216 0.09 -7.81 -3.60
CA VAL A 216 1.15 -7.73 -2.59
C VAL A 216 0.58 -7.26 -1.26
N GLN A 217 -0.24 -6.22 -1.27
CA GLN A 217 -0.85 -5.68 -0.05
C GLN A 217 -1.69 -6.72 0.69
N ALA A 218 -2.52 -7.48 -0.03
CA ALA A 218 -3.33 -8.57 0.54
C ALA A 218 -2.43 -9.58 1.26
N LEU A 219 -1.39 -10.07 0.59
CA LEU A 219 -0.44 -11.03 1.18
C LEU A 219 0.33 -10.47 2.38
N LEU A 220 0.63 -9.16 2.40
CA LEU A 220 1.32 -8.53 3.54
C LEU A 220 0.39 -8.29 4.74
N GLN A 221 -0.89 -8.00 4.49
CA GLN A 221 -1.86 -7.72 5.55
C GLN A 221 -2.35 -8.99 6.25
N SER A 222 -2.49 -10.10 5.52
CA SER A 222 -2.98 -11.36 6.09
C SER A 222 -2.25 -12.58 5.49
N PRO A 223 -0.94 -12.74 5.77
CA PRO A 223 -0.12 -13.77 5.14
C PRO A 223 -0.73 -15.17 5.28
N ASP A 224 -1.13 -15.57 6.50
CA ASP A 224 -1.64 -16.92 6.75
C ASP A 224 -2.93 -17.25 5.99
N GLU A 225 -3.85 -16.29 5.87
CA GLU A 225 -5.13 -16.48 5.18
C GLU A 225 -4.93 -16.53 3.66
N GLU A 226 -4.17 -15.58 3.12
CA GLU A 226 -3.91 -15.51 1.68
C GLU A 226 -3.00 -16.67 1.22
N TYR A 227 -2.01 -17.11 2.02
CA TYR A 227 -1.22 -18.29 1.68
C TYR A 227 -2.09 -19.55 1.60
N GLN A 228 -3.03 -19.73 2.53
CA GLN A 228 -3.96 -20.87 2.46
C GLN A 228 -4.83 -20.82 1.21
N ARG A 229 -5.29 -19.63 0.83
CA ARG A 229 -6.07 -19.40 -0.39
C ARG A 229 -5.26 -19.74 -1.64
N VAL A 230 -4.02 -19.24 -1.71
CA VAL A 230 -3.07 -19.51 -2.81
C VAL A 230 -2.74 -21.00 -2.88
N GLU A 231 -2.38 -21.66 -1.76
CA GLU A 231 -2.09 -23.10 -1.74
C GLU A 231 -3.30 -23.93 -2.18
N PHE A 232 -4.49 -23.60 -1.70
CA PHE A 232 -5.73 -24.28 -2.09
C PHE A 232 -5.99 -24.13 -3.59
N SER A 233 -5.83 -22.92 -4.14
CA SER A 233 -6.02 -22.66 -5.56
C SER A 233 -5.04 -23.45 -6.44
N LYS A 234 -3.76 -23.55 -6.05
CA LYS A 234 -2.74 -24.34 -6.75
C LYS A 234 -3.11 -25.83 -6.82
N LEU A 235 -3.72 -26.38 -5.77
CA LEU A 235 -4.18 -27.77 -5.74
C LEU A 235 -5.34 -28.06 -6.70
N LEU A 236 -6.14 -27.05 -7.06
CA LEU A 236 -7.27 -27.22 -7.98
C LEU A 236 -6.83 -27.24 -9.46
N VAL A 237 -5.63 -26.74 -9.75
CA VAL A 237 -5.15 -26.52 -11.12
C VAL A 237 -4.05 -27.53 -11.50
N SER A 238 -3.48 -28.23 -10.52
CA SER A 238 -2.51 -29.32 -10.70
C SER A 238 -3.15 -30.64 -11.13
#